data_AF-A0AAD7UZ44-F1
#
_entry.id   AF-A0AAD7UZ44-F1
#
_cell.length_a   1.000
_cell.length_b   1.000
_cell.length_c   1.000
_cell.angle_alpha   90.00
_cell.angle_beta   90.00
_cell.angle_gamma   90.00
#
_symmetry.space_group_name_H-M   'P 1'
#
loop_
_entity.id
_entity.type
_entity.pdbx_description
1 polymer ?
#
loop_
_entity_poly.entity_id
_entity_poly.type
_entity_poly.pdbx_seq_one_letter_code
_entity_poly.pdbx_strand_id
1 'polypeptide(L)'
;MGQTLSEPITTKETTEGGDARVHYGASCMQGWRINMEDAHTTIPEYKNTGASFFAVFDGHGGPNVAKYSGKHLHDLVFESKYYKEGDIKEALRSSFLGIDEKLRQDPEFQHEASGCTAVAGLLSKDNILYVSNAGDSRAIICTRGRAIALSQDHKPGNEKETARIEKAGGHVEFGRVNGNLALSRALGDFEFKANKNLPAEEQAVSAEPDVLEHQLNPNDEFMVIACDGIWDCMTNQQVADFVRAKIRDKVPLKEICEDIMDECLAEQSDFGGVGCDNMSVIVVAFLQGKSLDAWYDNVAANVPDSLKAPPKKVIKASAAAASSPAGESVPLNAIAAAAAEIKQQEGDHRQQ
;
A
#
# COMPACT_ATOMS: atom_id res chain seq x y z
N MET A 1 -11.73 15.52 -13.23
CA MET A 1 -12.72 14.74 -12.47
C MET A 1 -13.24 13.66 -13.41
N GLY A 2 -13.04 12.40 -13.05
CA GLY A 2 -13.45 11.25 -13.86
C GLY A 2 -14.97 11.11 -13.90
N GLN A 3 -15.47 10.38 -14.89
CA GLN A 3 -16.89 10.03 -14.97
C GLN A 3 -17.24 9.05 -13.85
N THR A 4 -18.38 9.27 -13.20
CA THR A 4 -18.96 8.35 -12.21
C THR A 4 -20.20 7.65 -12.77
N LEU A 5 -20.51 6.48 -12.24
CA LEU A 5 -21.73 5.74 -12.54
C LEU A 5 -22.96 6.38 -11.88
N SER A 6 -24.16 6.02 -12.35
CA SER A 6 -25.42 6.41 -11.71
C SER A 6 -25.66 5.69 -10.37
N GLU A 7 -25.08 4.49 -10.20
CA GLU A 7 -25.09 3.69 -8.98
C GLU A 7 -23.72 2.98 -8.87
N PRO A 8 -23.20 2.74 -7.66
CA PRO A 8 -21.91 2.08 -7.49
C PRO A 8 -22.03 0.57 -7.77
N ILE A 9 -20.97 -0.01 -8.35
CA ILE A 9 -20.84 -1.46 -8.44
C ILE A 9 -20.21 -1.97 -7.14
N THR A 10 -21.05 -2.58 -6.30
CA THR A 10 -20.66 -3.04 -4.96
C THR A 10 -20.31 -4.53 -4.90
N THR A 11 -20.28 -5.21 -6.05
CA THR A 11 -19.78 -6.59 -6.15
C THR A 11 -18.31 -6.60 -5.76
N LYS A 12 -17.92 -7.59 -4.94
CA LYS A 12 -16.57 -7.75 -4.42
C LYS A 12 -15.90 -8.98 -5.02
N GLU A 13 -14.63 -8.85 -5.37
CA GLU A 13 -13.78 -9.99 -5.71
C GLU A 13 -12.85 -10.23 -4.52
N THR A 14 -13.11 -11.33 -3.80
CA THR A 14 -12.47 -11.60 -2.50
C THR A 14 -11.67 -12.90 -2.56
N THR A 15 -10.45 -12.87 -2.02
CA THR A 15 -9.60 -14.05 -1.86
C THR A 15 -9.08 -14.15 -0.42
N GLU A 16 -8.77 -15.37 -0.01
CA GLU A 16 -8.10 -15.64 1.26
C GLU A 16 -7.11 -16.78 1.08
N GLY A 17 -6.12 -16.85 1.95
CA GLY A 17 -5.16 -17.95 1.94
C GLY A 17 -4.02 -17.71 2.92
N GLY A 18 -3.04 -18.60 2.92
CA GLY A 18 -1.92 -18.49 3.84
C GLY A 18 -1.09 -19.76 3.89
N ASP A 19 -0.10 -19.72 4.76
CA ASP A 19 0.77 -20.83 5.13
C ASP A 19 1.01 -20.82 6.66
N ALA A 20 2.06 -21.49 7.14
CA ALA A 20 2.39 -21.51 8.56
C ALA A 20 2.95 -20.16 9.10
N ARG A 21 3.30 -19.21 8.22
CA ARG A 21 3.95 -17.94 8.56
C ARG A 21 2.98 -16.78 8.47
N VAL A 22 2.11 -16.78 7.47
CA VAL A 22 1.15 -15.71 7.19
C VAL A 22 -0.23 -16.24 6.86
N HIS A 23 -1.25 -15.46 7.15
CA HIS A 23 -2.60 -15.65 6.62
C HIS A 23 -3.10 -14.31 6.08
N TYR A 24 -3.82 -14.29 4.97
CA TYR A 24 -4.30 -13.06 4.36
C TYR A 24 -5.76 -13.14 3.98
N GLY A 25 -6.42 -11.98 4.02
CA GLY A 25 -7.61 -11.68 3.26
C GLY A 25 -7.30 -10.57 2.27
N ALA A 26 -7.89 -10.63 1.08
CA ALA A 26 -7.82 -9.57 0.09
C ALA A 26 -9.20 -9.39 -0.55
N SER A 27 -9.58 -8.15 -0.85
CA SER A 27 -10.81 -7.86 -1.57
C SER A 27 -10.66 -6.60 -2.39
N CYS A 28 -11.38 -6.54 -3.51
CA CYS A 28 -11.50 -5.33 -4.31
C CYS A 28 -12.94 -5.09 -4.79
N MET A 29 -13.26 -3.81 -5.02
CA MET A 29 -14.59 -3.33 -5.40
C MET A 29 -14.46 -2.11 -6.33
N GLN A 30 -15.25 -2.11 -7.42
CA GLN A 30 -15.20 -1.03 -8.40
C GLN A 30 -15.77 0.30 -7.86
N GLY A 31 -16.84 0.24 -7.06
CA GLY A 31 -17.46 1.43 -6.50
C GLY A 31 -18.08 2.31 -7.59
N TRP A 32 -17.86 3.62 -7.50
CA TRP A 32 -18.53 4.60 -8.36
C TRP A 32 -17.83 4.88 -9.70
N ARG A 33 -16.60 4.41 -9.89
CA ARG A 33 -15.85 4.60 -11.14
C ARG A 33 -16.48 3.78 -12.27
N ILE A 34 -16.36 4.26 -13.50
CA ILE A 34 -16.87 3.57 -14.70
C ILE A 34 -16.14 2.25 -15.00
N ASN A 35 -14.87 2.16 -14.59
CA ASN A 35 -14.01 1.00 -14.79
C ASN A 35 -13.43 0.56 -13.45
N MET A 36 -13.10 -0.73 -13.35
CA MET A 36 -12.19 -1.27 -12.33
C MET A 36 -10.78 -1.31 -12.92
N GLU A 37 -9.91 -0.40 -12.46
CA GLU A 37 -8.54 -0.25 -12.95
C GLU A 37 -7.50 -0.81 -11.98
N ASP A 38 -7.89 -1.09 -10.73
CA ASP A 38 -7.04 -1.77 -9.75
C ASP A 38 -6.71 -3.23 -10.12
N ALA A 39 -5.55 -3.69 -9.65
CA ALA A 39 -5.15 -5.09 -9.58
C ALA A 39 -4.43 -5.39 -8.25
N HIS A 40 -4.32 -6.67 -7.90
CA HIS A 40 -3.56 -7.08 -6.72
C HIS A 40 -2.87 -8.45 -6.92
N THR A 41 -1.87 -8.72 -6.08
CA THR A 41 -1.12 -9.99 -6.05
C THR A 41 -1.08 -10.53 -4.63
N THR A 42 -1.40 -11.81 -4.43
CA THR A 42 -1.37 -12.48 -3.12
C THR A 42 -0.62 -13.81 -3.19
N ILE A 43 0.63 -13.83 -2.72
CA ILE A 43 1.51 -15.01 -2.77
C ILE A 43 2.00 -15.33 -1.35
N PRO A 44 1.33 -16.23 -0.62
CA PRO A 44 1.78 -16.66 0.72
C PRO A 44 3.16 -17.30 0.72
N GLU A 45 3.47 -18.09 -0.31
CA GLU A 45 4.79 -18.67 -0.50
C GLU A 45 5.15 -18.72 -1.99
N TYR A 46 6.24 -18.06 -2.36
CA TYR A 46 6.72 -18.08 -3.73
C TYR A 46 7.64 -19.29 -3.98
N LYS A 47 7.20 -20.25 -4.80
CA LYS A 47 8.00 -21.37 -5.34
C LYS A 47 8.92 -22.07 -4.31
N ASN A 48 8.45 -22.30 -3.08
CA ASN A 48 9.22 -22.88 -1.96
C ASN A 48 10.48 -22.08 -1.54
N THR A 49 10.53 -20.78 -1.81
CA THR A 49 11.60 -19.90 -1.31
C THR A 49 11.47 -19.61 0.18
N GLY A 50 10.32 -19.96 0.78
CA GLY A 50 9.94 -19.56 2.11
C GLY A 50 9.68 -18.06 2.23
N ALA A 51 9.47 -17.31 1.14
CA ALA A 51 9.14 -15.89 1.16
C ALA A 51 7.74 -15.63 0.60
N SER A 52 7.08 -14.60 1.13
CA SER A 52 5.73 -14.17 0.74
C SER A 52 5.79 -12.85 -0.02
N PHE A 53 4.83 -12.59 -0.91
CA PHE A 53 4.69 -11.35 -1.66
C PHE A 53 3.23 -10.93 -1.79
N PHE A 54 2.93 -9.68 -1.41
CA PHE A 54 1.60 -9.09 -1.49
C PHE A 54 1.71 -7.71 -2.12
N ALA A 55 0.84 -7.36 -3.07
CA ALA A 55 0.91 -6.06 -3.71
C ALA A 55 -0.46 -5.55 -4.17
N VAL A 56 -0.63 -4.23 -4.16
CA VAL A 56 -1.77 -3.52 -4.75
C VAL A 56 -1.25 -2.58 -5.84
N PHE A 57 -1.97 -2.53 -6.95
CA PHE A 57 -1.69 -1.70 -8.11
C PHE A 57 -2.95 -0.90 -8.41
N ASP A 58 -2.91 0.40 -8.14
CA ASP A 58 -4.00 1.32 -8.46
C ASP A 58 -3.78 1.86 -9.87
N GLY A 59 -4.64 1.47 -10.81
CA GLY A 59 -4.51 1.79 -12.23
C GLY A 59 -5.20 3.11 -12.58
N HIS A 60 -4.63 3.83 -13.53
CA HIS A 60 -5.25 5.04 -14.08
C HIS A 60 -5.07 5.12 -15.59
N GLY A 61 -6.08 5.65 -16.28
CA GLY A 61 -6.08 5.76 -17.74
C GLY A 61 -6.29 4.42 -18.45
N GLY A 62 -6.71 3.39 -17.71
CA GLY A 62 -6.90 2.03 -18.17
C GLY A 62 -6.29 0.98 -17.23
N PRO A 63 -6.78 -0.27 -17.25
CA PRO A 63 -6.37 -1.32 -16.29
C PRO A 63 -5.10 -2.08 -16.72
N ASN A 64 -4.56 -1.83 -17.91
CA ASN A 64 -3.63 -2.76 -18.56
C ASN A 64 -2.27 -2.80 -17.85
N VAL A 65 -1.72 -1.65 -17.48
CA VAL A 65 -0.44 -1.58 -16.75
C VAL A 65 -0.56 -2.19 -15.35
N ALA A 66 -1.66 -1.94 -14.63
CA ALA A 66 -1.93 -2.54 -13.32
C ALA A 66 -2.02 -4.08 -13.42
N LYS A 67 -2.80 -4.60 -14.38
CA LYS A 67 -2.96 -6.04 -14.61
C LYS A 67 -1.65 -6.72 -15.00
N TYR A 68 -0.88 -6.12 -15.90
CA TYR A 68 0.44 -6.65 -16.28
C TYR A 68 1.37 -6.68 -15.07
N SER A 69 1.41 -5.59 -14.31
CA SER A 69 2.29 -5.46 -13.14
C SER A 69 1.94 -6.48 -12.04
N GLY A 70 0.65 -6.65 -11.74
CA GLY A 70 0.17 -7.67 -10.79
C GLY A 70 0.49 -9.10 -11.21
N LYS A 71 0.60 -9.36 -12.52
CA LYS A 71 0.96 -10.69 -13.03
C LYS A 71 2.47 -10.94 -13.05
N HIS A 72 3.30 -9.91 -13.14
CA HIS A 72 4.72 -10.11 -13.50
C HIS A 72 5.73 -9.54 -12.50
N LEU A 73 5.39 -8.55 -11.67
CA LEU A 73 6.35 -7.87 -10.81
C LEU A 73 7.06 -8.84 -9.84
N HIS A 74 6.30 -9.72 -9.20
CA HIS A 74 6.83 -10.69 -8.24
C HIS A 74 7.85 -11.64 -8.89
N ASP A 75 7.58 -12.15 -10.11
CA ASP A 75 8.53 -12.99 -10.84
C ASP A 75 9.83 -12.25 -11.12
N LEU A 76 9.77 -10.98 -11.55
CA LEU A 76 10.98 -10.18 -11.76
C LEU A 76 11.80 -10.04 -10.46
N VAL A 77 11.14 -9.85 -9.31
CA VAL A 77 11.81 -9.72 -8.01
C VAL A 77 12.53 -11.01 -7.65
N PHE A 78 11.80 -12.12 -7.58
CA PHE A 78 12.34 -13.40 -7.12
C PHE A 78 13.34 -14.04 -8.09
N GLU A 79 13.21 -13.77 -9.39
CA GLU A 79 14.12 -14.31 -10.40
C GLU A 79 15.36 -13.44 -10.63
N SER A 80 15.38 -12.22 -10.09
CA SER A 80 16.53 -11.30 -10.18
C SER A 80 17.81 -11.91 -9.57
N LYS A 81 18.96 -11.48 -10.09
CA LYS A 81 20.25 -11.84 -9.50
C LYS A 81 20.39 -11.30 -8.07
N TYR A 82 19.83 -10.12 -7.79
CA TYR A 82 19.93 -9.45 -6.50
C TYR A 82 19.19 -10.22 -5.41
N TYR A 83 17.99 -10.75 -5.71
CA TYR A 83 17.27 -11.61 -4.76
C TYR A 83 18.06 -12.88 -4.43
N LYS A 84 18.66 -13.52 -5.44
CA LYS A 84 19.48 -14.71 -5.28
C LYS A 84 20.75 -14.46 -4.48
N GLU A 85 21.31 -13.25 -4.57
CA GLU A 85 22.46 -12.77 -3.81
C GLU A 85 22.09 -12.26 -2.40
N GLY A 86 20.79 -12.13 -2.10
CA GLY A 86 20.27 -11.66 -0.80
C GLY A 86 20.10 -10.14 -0.69
N ASP A 87 20.36 -9.37 -1.75
CA ASP A 87 20.08 -7.93 -1.81
C ASP A 87 18.63 -7.69 -2.22
N ILE A 88 17.72 -7.86 -1.25
CA ILE A 88 16.27 -7.76 -1.49
C ILE A 88 15.85 -6.33 -1.85
N LYS A 89 16.54 -5.31 -1.33
CA LYS A 89 16.23 -3.91 -1.64
C LYS A 89 16.54 -3.60 -3.09
N GLU A 90 17.71 -4.00 -3.59
CA GLU A 90 18.04 -3.82 -5.00
C GLU A 90 17.20 -4.74 -5.90
N ALA A 91 16.81 -5.93 -5.43
CA ALA A 91 15.86 -6.77 -6.15
C ALA A 91 14.53 -6.04 -6.40
N LEU A 92 13.91 -5.49 -5.35
CA LEU A 92 12.68 -4.72 -5.48
C LEU A 92 12.86 -3.49 -6.37
N ARG A 93 13.89 -2.67 -6.11
CA ARG A 93 14.18 -1.46 -6.90
C ARG A 93 14.35 -1.77 -8.38
N SER A 94 15.25 -2.71 -8.71
CA SER A 94 15.55 -3.07 -10.10
C SER A 94 14.38 -3.75 -10.81
N SER A 95 13.51 -4.46 -10.10
CA SER A 95 12.33 -5.09 -10.70
C SER A 95 11.21 -4.10 -11.04
N PHE A 96 11.03 -3.04 -10.25
CA PHE A 96 10.10 -1.95 -10.59
C PHE A 96 10.58 -1.20 -11.84
N LEU A 97 11.87 -0.85 -11.93
CA LEU A 97 12.42 -0.25 -13.15
C LEU A 97 12.38 -1.24 -14.33
N GLY A 98 12.64 -2.52 -14.05
CA GLY A 98 12.63 -3.58 -15.06
C GLY A 98 11.24 -3.87 -15.64
N ILE A 99 10.17 -3.78 -14.83
CA ILE A 99 8.81 -3.95 -15.34
C ILE A 99 8.38 -2.77 -16.21
N ASP A 100 8.75 -1.54 -15.82
CA ASP A 100 8.51 -0.32 -16.60
C ASP A 100 9.20 -0.40 -17.96
N GLU A 101 10.44 -0.88 -18.00
CA GLU A 101 11.17 -1.06 -19.26
C GLU A 101 10.59 -2.18 -20.11
N LYS A 102 10.15 -3.30 -19.51
CA LYS A 102 9.47 -4.37 -20.26
C LYS A 102 8.19 -3.87 -20.92
N LEU A 103 7.36 -3.13 -20.17
CA LEU A 103 6.15 -2.49 -20.69
C LEU A 103 6.48 -1.53 -21.83
N ARG A 104 7.52 -0.70 -21.69
CA ARG A 104 7.94 0.25 -22.74
C ARG A 104 8.39 -0.44 -24.03
N GLN A 105 9.02 -1.61 -23.92
CA GLN A 105 9.51 -2.38 -25.06
C GLN A 105 8.44 -3.26 -25.71
N ASP A 106 7.33 -3.52 -25.01
CA ASP A 106 6.26 -4.39 -25.49
C ASP A 106 5.40 -3.66 -26.55
N PRO A 107 5.31 -4.18 -27.80
CA PRO A 107 4.47 -3.61 -28.85
C PRO A 107 3.00 -3.44 -28.46
N GLU A 108 2.46 -4.30 -27.57
CA GLU A 108 1.07 -4.19 -27.11
C GLU A 108 0.85 -2.94 -26.23
N PHE A 109 1.91 -2.41 -25.61
CA PHE A 109 1.88 -1.27 -24.71
C PHE A 109 2.45 0.02 -25.32
N GLN A 110 2.89 0.01 -26.58
CA GLN A 110 3.49 1.19 -27.25
C GLN A 110 2.55 2.40 -27.36
N HIS A 111 1.23 2.16 -27.37
CA HIS A 111 0.20 3.19 -27.43
C HIS A 111 -0.66 3.21 -26.15
N GLU A 112 -0.23 2.48 -25.13
CA GLU A 112 -0.90 2.45 -23.84
C GLU A 112 -0.59 3.74 -23.08
N ALA A 113 -1.65 4.48 -22.74
CA ALA A 113 -1.55 5.72 -21.98
C ALA A 113 -1.76 5.48 -20.48
N SER A 114 -2.19 4.28 -20.07
CA SER A 114 -2.36 3.96 -18.66
C SER A 114 -1.03 3.93 -17.90
N GLY A 115 -1.16 4.16 -16.61
CA GLY A 115 -0.15 3.87 -15.62
C GLY A 115 -0.77 3.15 -14.44
N CYS A 116 0.06 2.81 -13.46
CA CYS A 116 -0.44 2.43 -12.15
C CYS A 116 0.54 2.78 -11.04
N THR A 117 0.01 2.99 -9.85
CA THR A 117 0.80 2.90 -8.63
C THR A 117 1.20 1.44 -8.38
N ALA A 118 2.17 1.24 -7.50
CA ALA A 118 2.53 -0.08 -7.02
C ALA A 118 3.06 0.02 -5.59
N VAL A 119 2.37 -0.62 -4.65
CA VAL A 119 2.86 -0.87 -3.30
C VAL A 119 2.96 -2.38 -3.09
N ALA A 120 4.11 -2.86 -2.64
CA ALA A 120 4.36 -4.28 -2.43
C ALA A 120 5.05 -4.54 -1.10
N GLY A 121 4.58 -5.57 -0.39
CA GLY A 121 5.19 -6.14 0.81
C GLY A 121 5.79 -7.52 0.52
N LEU A 122 7.09 -7.68 0.75
CA LEU A 122 7.81 -8.95 0.66
C LEU A 122 8.28 -9.38 2.05
N LEU A 123 7.77 -10.51 2.53
CA LEU A 123 8.24 -11.10 3.79
C LEU A 123 9.28 -12.19 3.50
N SER A 124 10.55 -11.90 3.79
CA SER A 124 11.64 -12.86 3.58
C SER A 124 11.51 -14.08 4.49
N LYS A 125 12.19 -15.18 4.15
CA LYS A 125 12.30 -16.37 5.01
C LYS A 125 12.87 -16.09 6.41
N ASP A 126 13.64 -15.01 6.53
CA ASP A 126 14.31 -14.59 7.76
C ASP A 126 13.47 -13.59 8.60
N ASN A 127 12.16 -13.51 8.30
CA ASN A 127 11.18 -12.63 8.96
C ASN A 127 11.51 -11.12 8.85
N ILE A 128 12.16 -10.72 7.76
CA ILE A 128 12.36 -9.32 7.42
C ILE A 128 11.28 -8.93 6.40
N LEU A 129 10.49 -7.92 6.73
CA LEU A 129 9.48 -7.33 5.86
C LEU A 129 10.11 -6.19 5.07
N TYR A 130 10.04 -6.28 3.75
CA TYR A 130 10.41 -5.20 2.85
C TYR A 130 9.16 -4.61 2.23
N VAL A 131 9.01 -3.29 2.28
CA VAL A 131 7.90 -2.58 1.65
C VAL A 131 8.45 -1.64 0.60
N SER A 132 8.08 -1.88 -0.66
CA SER A 132 8.42 -1.03 -1.79
C SER A 132 7.19 -0.26 -2.25
N ASN A 133 7.30 1.06 -2.45
CA ASN A 133 6.21 1.90 -2.92
C ASN A 133 6.62 2.83 -4.06
N ALA A 134 5.81 2.89 -5.11
CA ALA A 134 5.86 3.90 -6.17
C ALA A 134 4.43 4.36 -6.47
N GLY A 135 4.08 5.57 -6.03
CA GLY A 135 2.72 6.12 -6.09
C GLY A 135 2.16 6.45 -4.71
N ASP A 136 0.84 6.59 -4.61
CA ASP A 136 0.09 7.01 -3.42
C ASP A 136 -0.83 5.93 -2.82
N SER A 137 -0.81 4.71 -3.36
CA SER A 137 -1.15 3.53 -2.57
C SER A 137 -0.23 3.43 -1.34
N ARG A 138 -0.71 2.81 -0.26
CA ARG A 138 0.01 2.81 1.01
C ARG A 138 -0.03 1.46 1.72
N ALA A 139 1.06 1.16 2.43
CA ALA A 139 1.15 0.06 3.36
C ALA A 139 1.44 0.54 4.79
N ILE A 140 0.80 -0.11 5.76
CA ILE A 140 1.02 0.11 7.19
C ILE A 140 1.26 -1.23 7.89
N ILE A 141 1.98 -1.21 9.01
CA ILE A 141 2.02 -2.30 9.99
C ILE A 141 1.25 -1.88 11.24
N CYS A 142 0.50 -2.80 11.83
CA CYS A 142 -0.04 -2.65 13.17
C CYS A 142 0.87 -3.35 14.18
N THR A 143 1.39 -2.60 15.15
CA THR A 143 2.21 -3.14 16.24
C THR A 143 1.67 -2.65 17.59
N ARG A 144 1.30 -3.57 18.48
CA ARG A 144 0.60 -3.26 19.75
C ARG A 144 -0.57 -2.29 19.59
N GLY A 145 -1.36 -2.46 18.54
CA GLY A 145 -2.48 -1.56 18.23
C GLY A 145 -2.14 -0.19 17.69
N ARG A 146 -0.86 0.12 17.40
CA ARG A 146 -0.48 1.36 16.73
C ARG A 146 -0.17 1.11 15.27
N ALA A 147 -0.74 1.94 14.41
CA ALA A 147 -0.42 1.97 12.99
C ALA A 147 0.93 2.68 12.77
N ILE A 148 1.85 2.03 12.07
CA ILE A 148 3.10 2.61 11.60
C ILE A 148 3.11 2.53 10.08
N ALA A 149 3.31 3.68 9.43
CA ALA A 149 3.44 3.72 7.98
C ALA A 149 4.74 3.02 7.54
N LEU A 150 4.62 2.10 6.59
CA LEU A 150 5.76 1.41 5.97
C LEU A 150 6.12 2.01 4.60
N SER A 151 5.27 2.89 4.07
CA SER A 151 5.49 3.65 2.85
C SER A 151 5.07 5.10 3.02
N GLN A 152 5.59 5.97 2.16
CA GLN A 152 5.17 7.36 2.02
C GLN A 152 4.57 7.54 0.63
N ASP A 153 3.45 8.25 0.55
CA ASP A 153 2.79 8.56 -0.72
C ASP A 153 3.63 9.51 -1.56
N HIS A 154 3.76 9.19 -2.85
CA HIS A 154 4.54 9.96 -3.81
C HIS A 154 3.66 10.97 -4.55
N LYS A 155 3.41 12.11 -3.89
CA LYS A 155 2.65 13.23 -4.47
C LYS A 155 3.60 14.25 -5.13
N PRO A 156 3.21 14.87 -6.26
CA PRO A 156 4.04 15.87 -6.96
C PRO A 156 4.50 17.04 -6.10
N GLY A 157 3.72 17.43 -5.07
CA GLY A 157 4.06 18.51 -4.14
C GLY A 157 5.07 18.14 -3.04
N ASN A 158 5.51 16.88 -2.95
CA ASN A 158 6.57 16.49 -2.02
C ASN A 158 7.92 17.08 -2.48
N GLU A 159 8.71 17.63 -1.56
CA GLU A 159 9.95 18.37 -1.91
C GLU A 159 10.90 17.60 -2.84
N LYS A 160 11.16 16.32 -2.55
CA LYS A 160 12.03 15.46 -3.39
C LYS A 160 11.45 15.20 -4.77
N GLU A 161 10.13 15.04 -4.84
CA GLU A 161 9.42 14.73 -6.08
C GLU A 161 9.33 15.97 -6.97
N THR A 162 8.99 17.14 -6.40
CA THR A 162 9.00 18.44 -7.09
C THR A 162 10.39 18.72 -7.67
N ALA A 163 11.45 18.54 -6.88
CA ALA A 163 12.81 18.77 -7.35
C ALA A 163 13.20 17.85 -8.53
N ARG A 164 12.81 16.57 -8.50
CA ARG A 164 13.01 15.65 -9.64
C ARG A 164 12.22 16.10 -10.87
N ILE A 165 10.94 16.44 -10.70
CA ILE A 165 10.05 16.90 -11.79
C ILE A 165 10.64 18.13 -12.50
N GLU A 166 11.08 19.13 -11.74
CA GLU A 166 11.68 20.36 -12.29
C GLU A 166 13.03 20.09 -12.96
N LYS A 167 13.89 19.26 -12.36
CA LYS A 167 15.16 18.82 -12.97
C LYS A 167 14.93 18.08 -14.29
N ALA A 168 13.82 17.33 -14.39
CA ALA A 168 13.42 16.63 -15.60
C ALA A 168 12.88 17.54 -16.72
N GLY A 169 12.69 18.82 -16.44
CA GLY A 169 12.12 19.82 -17.36
C GLY A 169 10.59 19.92 -17.28
N GLY A 170 9.96 19.26 -16.31
CA GLY A 170 8.54 19.42 -15.99
C GLY A 170 8.30 20.54 -14.96
N HIS A 171 7.07 20.65 -14.49
CA HIS A 171 6.67 21.57 -13.42
C HIS A 171 5.53 20.96 -12.59
N VAL A 172 5.31 21.50 -11.39
CA VAL A 172 4.18 21.12 -10.53
C VAL A 172 3.16 22.25 -10.52
N GLU A 173 1.95 21.95 -10.98
CA GLU A 173 0.84 22.90 -11.03
C GLU A 173 -0.41 22.26 -10.41
N PHE A 174 -1.07 22.95 -9.48
CA PHE A 174 -2.23 22.44 -8.73
C PHE A 174 -2.04 21.02 -8.14
N GLY A 175 -0.82 20.72 -7.68
CA GLY A 175 -0.47 19.41 -7.13
C GLY A 175 -0.30 18.30 -8.18
N ARG A 176 -0.14 18.66 -9.46
CA ARG A 176 -0.04 17.73 -10.59
C ARG A 176 1.24 17.96 -11.40
N VAL A 177 1.82 16.89 -11.92
CA VAL A 177 2.92 16.93 -12.89
C VAL A 177 2.40 17.53 -14.19
N ASN A 178 3.00 18.65 -14.60
CA ASN A 178 2.61 19.44 -15.77
C ASN A 178 1.12 19.80 -15.82
N GLY A 179 0.50 20.01 -14.65
CA GLY A 179 -0.93 20.28 -14.52
C GLY A 179 -1.86 19.10 -14.83
N ASN A 180 -1.32 17.93 -15.18
CA ASN A 180 -2.10 16.77 -15.64
C ASN A 180 -2.16 15.64 -14.60
N LEU A 181 -1.04 14.98 -14.30
CA LEU A 181 -1.01 13.76 -13.50
C LEU A 181 -0.87 14.05 -11.99
N ALA A 182 -1.74 13.48 -11.14
CA ALA A 182 -1.70 13.68 -9.69
C ALA A 182 -0.67 12.81 -8.96
N LEU A 183 0.03 11.95 -9.69
CA LEU A 183 1.06 11.05 -9.21
C LEU A 183 2.44 11.56 -9.64
N SER A 184 3.41 11.44 -8.74
CA SER A 184 4.82 11.70 -9.09
C SER A 184 5.59 10.42 -9.38
N ARG A 185 5.11 9.26 -8.93
CA ARG A 185 5.70 7.96 -9.25
C ARG A 185 4.61 6.98 -9.66
N ALA A 186 4.93 6.19 -10.67
CA ALA A 186 4.03 5.19 -11.26
C ALA A 186 4.82 4.29 -12.23
N LEU A 187 4.30 3.08 -12.47
CA LEU A 187 4.65 2.24 -13.62
C LEU A 187 3.83 2.72 -14.83
N GLY A 188 4.36 2.60 -16.05
CA GLY A 188 3.67 3.11 -17.26
C GLY A 188 3.87 4.63 -17.42
N ASP A 189 2.82 5.37 -17.77
CA ASP A 189 2.87 6.84 -17.90
C ASP A 189 4.02 7.35 -18.79
N PHE A 190 4.26 6.67 -19.91
CA PHE A 190 5.48 6.86 -20.69
C PHE A 190 5.62 8.25 -21.31
N GLU A 191 4.52 9.00 -21.45
CA GLU A 191 4.55 10.39 -21.90
C GLU A 191 5.35 11.29 -20.94
N PHE A 192 5.42 10.95 -19.64
CA PHE A 192 6.20 11.67 -18.64
C PHE A 192 7.64 11.12 -18.46
N LYS A 193 8.01 10.12 -19.26
CA LYS A 193 9.28 9.37 -19.18
C LYS A 193 10.12 9.43 -20.46
N ALA A 194 9.94 10.48 -21.26
CA ALA A 194 10.54 10.61 -22.59
C ALA A 194 11.85 11.42 -22.63
N ASN A 195 12.39 11.86 -21.49
CA ASN A 195 13.63 12.65 -21.47
C ASN A 195 14.85 11.75 -21.71
N LYS A 196 15.37 11.79 -22.94
CA LYS A 196 16.49 10.95 -23.42
C LYS A 196 17.83 11.20 -22.71
N ASN A 197 17.96 12.33 -22.00
CA ASN A 197 19.20 12.70 -21.31
C ASN A 197 19.21 12.28 -19.84
N LEU A 198 18.12 11.69 -19.35
CA LEU A 198 17.97 11.29 -17.96
C LEU A 198 17.79 9.77 -17.86
N PRO A 199 18.31 9.15 -16.79
CA PRO A 199 18.01 7.75 -16.50
C PRO A 199 16.53 7.57 -16.12
N ALA A 200 16.07 6.32 -16.01
CA ALA A 200 14.66 5.98 -15.80
C ALA A 200 14.12 6.53 -14.46
N GLU A 201 14.95 6.52 -13.43
CA GLU A 201 14.63 7.01 -12.09
C GLU A 201 14.53 8.55 -11.98
N GLU A 202 15.15 9.30 -12.91
CA GLU A 202 15.18 10.76 -12.90
C GLU A 202 14.16 11.40 -13.85
N GLN A 203 13.25 10.62 -14.43
CA GLN A 203 12.17 11.14 -15.26
C GLN A 203 11.16 11.98 -14.45
N ALA A 204 10.30 12.75 -15.12
CA ALA A 204 9.30 13.58 -14.42
C ALA A 204 8.36 12.73 -13.57
N VAL A 205 7.92 11.59 -14.10
CA VAL A 205 7.29 10.51 -13.33
C VAL A 205 8.27 9.34 -13.23
N SER A 206 8.57 8.89 -12.02
CA SER A 206 9.55 7.81 -11.81
C SER A 206 8.88 6.47 -11.51
N ALA A 207 9.41 5.38 -12.04
CA ALA A 207 9.03 4.02 -11.65
C ALA A 207 9.85 3.51 -10.45
N GLU A 208 10.86 4.26 -10.00
CA GLU A 208 11.71 3.85 -8.88
C GLU A 208 10.94 3.83 -7.56
N PRO A 209 10.89 2.70 -6.85
CA PRO A 209 10.21 2.62 -5.57
C PRO A 209 11.13 3.11 -4.45
N ASP A 210 10.54 3.73 -3.44
CA ASP A 210 11.17 3.77 -2.12
C ASP A 210 11.04 2.37 -1.49
N VAL A 211 12.10 1.87 -0.84
CA VAL A 211 12.11 0.55 -0.18
C VAL A 211 12.47 0.68 1.29
N LEU A 212 11.53 0.31 2.16
CA LEU A 212 11.70 0.26 3.61
C LEU A 212 11.92 -1.18 4.07
N GLU A 213 12.81 -1.36 5.03
CA GLU A 213 13.12 -2.65 5.66
C GLU A 213 12.69 -2.62 7.13
N HIS A 214 11.92 -3.62 7.54
CA HIS A 214 11.42 -3.77 8.90
C HIS A 214 11.62 -5.21 9.39
N GLN A 215 12.41 -5.40 10.44
CA GLN A 215 12.55 -6.69 11.11
C GLN A 215 11.28 -6.98 11.91
N LEU A 216 10.55 -8.05 11.57
CA LEU A 216 9.38 -8.44 12.35
C LEU A 216 9.76 -8.74 13.79
N ASN A 217 8.91 -8.29 14.71
CA ASN A 217 9.01 -8.60 16.13
C ASN A 217 7.69 -9.20 16.65
N PRO A 218 7.69 -9.84 17.84
CA PRO A 218 6.51 -10.53 18.37
C PRO A 218 5.25 -9.68 18.59
N ASN A 219 5.37 -8.34 18.55
CA ASN A 219 4.24 -7.44 18.73
C ASN A 219 3.62 -6.97 17.41
N ASP A 220 4.24 -7.31 16.27
CA ASP A 220 3.71 -7.01 14.95
C ASP A 220 2.54 -7.96 14.67
N GLU A 221 1.34 -7.38 14.56
CA GLU A 221 0.09 -8.13 14.49
C GLU A 221 -0.23 -8.47 13.02
N PHE A 222 -0.34 -7.44 12.18
CA PHE A 222 -0.68 -7.55 10.76
C PHE A 222 -0.16 -6.36 9.96
N MET A 223 -0.09 -6.52 8.64
CA MET A 223 0.12 -5.45 7.66
C MET A 223 -1.18 -5.21 6.88
N VAL A 224 -1.42 -3.96 6.50
CA VAL A 224 -2.48 -3.60 5.54
C VAL A 224 -1.84 -2.92 4.34
N ILE A 225 -2.21 -3.35 3.14
CA ILE A 225 -1.84 -2.73 1.86
C ILE A 225 -3.14 -2.33 1.15
N ALA A 226 -3.28 -1.08 0.74
CA ALA A 226 -4.46 -0.62 0.01
C ALA A 226 -4.17 0.53 -0.96
N CYS A 227 -5.06 0.75 -1.91
CA CYS A 227 -5.08 1.92 -2.78
C CYS A 227 -5.64 3.16 -2.06
N ASP A 228 -5.54 4.33 -2.70
CA ASP A 228 -5.97 5.60 -2.11
C ASP A 228 -7.50 5.67 -1.89
N GLY A 229 -8.30 4.88 -2.61
CA GLY A 229 -9.72 4.70 -2.37
C GLY A 229 -10.07 4.34 -0.92
N ILE A 230 -9.15 3.69 -0.19
CA ILE A 230 -9.25 3.47 1.26
C ILE A 230 -8.60 4.61 2.06
N TRP A 231 -7.39 5.03 1.68
CA TRP A 231 -6.59 5.97 2.47
C TRP A 231 -7.10 7.42 2.46
N ASP A 232 -7.89 7.79 1.44
CA ASP A 232 -8.60 9.06 1.39
C ASP A 232 -9.79 9.09 2.36
N CYS A 233 -10.35 7.92 2.67
CA CYS A 233 -11.50 7.77 3.57
C CYS A 233 -11.07 7.66 5.03
N MET A 234 -10.00 6.90 5.29
CA MET A 234 -9.57 6.51 6.64
C MET A 234 -8.09 6.80 6.87
N THR A 235 -7.74 7.32 8.05
CA THR A 235 -6.33 7.45 8.44
C THR A 235 -5.71 6.09 8.76
N ASN A 236 -4.37 6.03 8.78
CA ASN A 236 -3.62 4.82 9.14
C ASN A 236 -4.13 4.18 10.44
N GLN A 237 -4.34 4.98 11.49
CA GLN A 237 -4.80 4.47 12.78
C GLN A 237 -6.27 4.03 12.73
N GLN A 238 -7.14 4.72 11.98
CA GLN A 238 -8.53 4.30 11.81
C GLN A 238 -8.64 2.93 11.14
N VAL A 239 -7.82 2.67 10.12
CA VAL A 239 -7.77 1.35 9.47
C VAL A 239 -7.28 0.28 10.44
N ALA A 240 -6.17 0.52 11.16
CA ALA A 240 -5.67 -0.44 12.14
C ALA A 240 -6.69 -0.73 13.26
N ASP A 241 -7.36 0.30 13.78
CA ASP A 241 -8.40 0.18 14.80
C ASP A 241 -9.61 -0.61 14.30
N PHE A 242 -10.06 -0.36 13.07
CA PHE A 242 -11.15 -1.10 12.42
C PHE A 242 -10.81 -2.58 12.29
N VAL A 243 -9.64 -2.89 11.73
CA VAL A 243 -9.16 -4.27 11.55
C VAL A 243 -9.08 -4.99 12.90
N ARG A 244 -8.50 -4.34 13.93
CA ARG A 244 -8.39 -4.93 15.28
C ARG A 244 -9.73 -5.18 15.94
N ALA A 245 -10.68 -4.26 15.82
CA ALA A 245 -12.02 -4.45 16.38
C ALA A 245 -12.70 -5.69 15.75
N LYS A 246 -12.57 -5.87 14.44
CA LYS A 246 -13.12 -7.03 13.73
C LYS A 246 -12.37 -8.34 14.03
N ILE A 247 -11.04 -8.30 14.20
CA ILE A 247 -10.24 -9.45 14.65
C ILE A 247 -10.66 -9.90 16.06
N ARG A 248 -10.89 -8.96 16.99
CA ARG A 248 -11.43 -9.27 18.33
C ARG A 248 -12.74 -10.04 18.23
N ASP A 249 -13.60 -9.63 17.31
CA ASP A 249 -14.91 -10.24 17.06
C ASP A 249 -14.82 -11.51 16.17
N LYS A 250 -13.60 -12.01 15.91
CA LYS A 250 -13.29 -13.22 15.13
C LYS A 250 -13.82 -13.21 13.69
N VAL A 251 -13.97 -12.02 13.11
CA VAL A 251 -14.35 -11.87 11.71
C VAL A 251 -13.20 -12.33 10.81
N PRO A 252 -13.43 -13.19 9.79
CA PRO A 252 -12.41 -13.60 8.84
C PRO A 252 -11.76 -12.40 8.12
N LEU A 253 -10.43 -12.42 7.93
CA LEU A 253 -9.70 -11.29 7.32
C LEU A 253 -10.26 -10.84 5.96
N LYS A 254 -10.77 -11.77 5.16
CA LYS A 254 -11.40 -11.47 3.88
C LYS A 254 -12.67 -10.63 4.05
N GLU A 255 -13.49 -10.92 5.06
CA GLU A 255 -14.72 -10.18 5.37
C GLU A 255 -14.36 -8.82 5.98
N ILE A 256 -13.26 -8.73 6.75
CA ILE A 256 -12.71 -7.43 7.20
C ILE A 256 -12.35 -6.54 6.00
N CYS A 257 -11.78 -7.12 4.94
CA CYS A 257 -11.48 -6.39 3.71
C CYS A 257 -12.77 -5.87 3.04
N GLU A 258 -13.81 -6.71 2.95
CA GLU A 258 -15.12 -6.30 2.42
C GLU A 258 -15.75 -5.17 3.25
N ASP A 259 -15.74 -5.33 4.57
CA ASP A 259 -16.30 -4.39 5.53
C ASP A 259 -15.61 -3.01 5.47
N ILE A 260 -14.28 -2.97 5.29
CA ILE A 260 -13.54 -1.70 5.14
C ILE A 260 -13.98 -0.95 3.89
N MET A 261 -14.19 -1.66 2.78
CA MET A 261 -14.64 -1.03 1.52
C MET A 261 -16.07 -0.51 1.65
N ASP A 262 -16.97 -1.25 2.30
CA ASP A 262 -18.34 -0.80 2.55
C ASP A 262 -18.39 0.42 3.47
N GLU A 263 -17.45 0.52 4.42
CA GLU A 263 -17.28 1.67 5.30
C GLU A 263 -16.75 2.90 4.55
N CYS A 264 -15.88 2.70 3.54
CA CYS A 264 -15.30 3.77 2.72
C CYS A 264 -16.23 4.24 1.60
N LEU A 265 -17.14 3.39 1.13
CA LEU A 265 -18.01 3.68 -0.01
C LEU A 265 -18.97 4.84 0.28
N ALA A 266 -18.92 5.87 -0.57
CA ALA A 266 -19.81 7.01 -0.48
C ALA A 266 -21.27 6.61 -0.79
N GLU A 267 -22.23 7.17 -0.04
CA GLU A 267 -23.67 6.96 -0.29
C GLU A 267 -24.16 7.64 -1.57
N GLN A 268 -23.48 8.71 -1.97
CA GLN A 268 -23.79 9.51 -3.16
C GLN A 268 -22.48 9.90 -3.84
N SER A 269 -22.48 9.98 -5.18
CA SER A 269 -21.29 10.31 -5.98
C SER A 269 -21.13 11.79 -6.29
N ASP A 270 -21.88 12.67 -5.63
CA ASP A 270 -21.91 14.09 -5.95
C ASP A 270 -20.50 14.67 -5.98
N PHE A 271 -20.06 15.04 -7.19
CA PHE A 271 -18.76 15.60 -7.55
C PHE A 271 -17.53 14.66 -7.49
N GLY A 272 -17.71 13.34 -7.43
CA GLY A 272 -16.59 12.38 -7.50
C GLY A 272 -15.59 12.52 -6.34
N GLY A 273 -16.12 12.79 -5.14
CA GLY A 273 -15.35 13.02 -3.92
C GLY A 273 -14.87 11.75 -3.23
N VAL A 274 -14.48 11.90 -1.96
CA VAL A 274 -14.02 10.81 -1.08
C VAL A 274 -15.01 9.65 -1.10
N GLY A 275 -14.53 8.42 -1.24
CA GLY A 275 -15.36 7.21 -1.28
C GLY A 275 -15.99 6.89 -2.63
N CYS A 276 -15.61 7.60 -3.71
CA CYS A 276 -16.08 7.36 -5.08
C CYS A 276 -15.09 6.59 -5.97
N ASP A 277 -14.01 6.08 -5.39
CA ASP A 277 -12.93 5.42 -6.14
C ASP A 277 -13.11 3.90 -6.29
N ASN A 278 -12.26 3.27 -7.11
CA ASN A 278 -11.94 1.87 -6.95
C ASN A 278 -11.32 1.63 -5.56
N MET A 279 -11.56 0.46 -5.00
CA MET A 279 -11.05 0.11 -3.68
C MET A 279 -10.46 -1.28 -3.73
N SER A 280 -9.22 -1.41 -3.27
CA SER A 280 -8.51 -2.68 -3.10
C SER A 280 -7.77 -2.66 -1.79
N VAL A 281 -7.92 -3.72 -1.00
CA VAL A 281 -7.27 -3.86 0.31
C VAL A 281 -6.84 -5.31 0.54
N ILE A 282 -5.65 -5.46 1.12
CA ILE A 282 -5.09 -6.72 1.59
C ILE A 282 -4.74 -6.56 3.06
N VAL A 283 -5.23 -7.47 3.90
CA VAL A 283 -4.81 -7.61 5.31
C VAL A 283 -4.01 -8.90 5.46
N VAL A 284 -2.77 -8.79 5.94
CA VAL A 284 -1.84 -9.92 6.12
C VAL A 284 -1.51 -10.08 7.60
N ALA A 285 -1.97 -11.16 8.22
CA ALA A 285 -1.63 -11.57 9.58
C ALA A 285 -0.23 -12.19 9.65
N PHE A 286 0.58 -11.75 10.62
CA PHE A 286 1.87 -12.36 10.92
C PHE A 286 1.72 -13.42 12.03
N LEU A 287 1.71 -14.70 11.65
CA LEU A 287 1.43 -15.79 12.58
C LEU A 287 2.56 -16.03 13.57
N GLN A 288 3.81 -15.83 13.14
CA GLN A 288 5.02 -15.94 13.98
C GLN A 288 5.05 -17.24 14.82
N GLY A 289 4.71 -18.37 14.20
CA GLY A 289 4.67 -19.70 14.84
C GLY A 289 3.38 -20.05 15.59
N LYS A 290 2.38 -19.17 15.61
CA LYS A 290 1.04 -19.44 16.15
C LYS A 290 0.16 -20.08 15.09
N SER A 291 -0.86 -20.86 15.51
CA SER A 291 -1.99 -21.15 14.62
C SER A 291 -2.79 -19.88 14.35
N LEU A 292 -3.60 -19.88 13.29
CA LEU A 292 -4.48 -18.74 12.97
C LEU A 292 -5.40 -18.40 14.15
N ASP A 293 -6.05 -19.40 14.75
CA ASP A 293 -6.94 -19.19 15.91
C ASP A 293 -6.21 -18.57 17.10
N ALA A 294 -5.01 -19.08 17.41
CA ALA A 294 -4.17 -18.56 18.49
C ALA A 294 -3.64 -17.15 18.18
N TRP A 295 -3.42 -16.82 16.91
CA TRP A 295 -3.10 -15.45 16.48
C TRP A 295 -4.30 -14.52 16.71
N TYR A 296 -5.52 -14.92 16.31
CA TYR A 296 -6.72 -14.13 16.58
C TYR A 296 -6.92 -13.91 18.09
N ASP A 297 -6.78 -14.96 18.91
CA ASP A 297 -6.88 -14.85 20.38
C ASP A 297 -5.83 -13.89 20.94
N ASN A 298 -4.60 -13.95 20.43
CA ASN A 298 -3.52 -13.09 20.88
C ASN A 298 -3.75 -11.62 20.53
N VAL A 299 -4.24 -11.30 19.33
CA VAL A 299 -4.59 -9.93 18.98
C VAL A 299 -5.80 -9.48 19.81
N ALA A 300 -6.87 -10.27 19.87
CA ALA A 300 -8.10 -9.96 20.59
C ALA A 300 -7.86 -9.63 22.07
N ALA A 301 -6.99 -10.38 22.76
CA ALA A 301 -6.62 -10.14 24.15
C ALA A 301 -5.95 -8.78 24.41
N ASN A 302 -5.40 -8.15 23.36
CA ASN A 302 -4.72 -6.85 23.42
C ASN A 302 -5.57 -5.72 22.82
N VAL A 303 -6.83 -5.97 22.48
CA VAL A 303 -7.78 -4.95 22.00
C VAL A 303 -8.60 -4.45 23.18
N PRO A 304 -8.55 -3.15 23.53
CA PRO A 304 -9.39 -2.60 24.60
C PRO A 304 -10.88 -2.77 24.27
N ASP A 305 -11.71 -3.06 25.28
CA ASP A 305 -13.19 -3.11 25.13
C ASP A 305 -13.77 -1.77 24.65
N SER A 306 -13.07 -0.66 24.92
CA SER A 306 -13.43 0.68 24.45
C SER A 306 -13.21 0.87 22.95
N LEU A 307 -12.38 0.03 22.30
CA LEU A 307 -12.14 0.11 20.88
C LEU A 307 -13.40 -0.37 20.14
N LYS A 308 -14.12 0.60 19.58
CA LYS A 308 -15.21 0.35 18.66
C LYS A 308 -14.69 0.59 17.25
N ALA A 309 -15.23 -0.16 16.28
CA ALA A 309 -15.01 0.20 14.88
C ALA A 309 -15.37 1.68 14.70
N PRO A 310 -14.54 2.46 13.99
CA PRO A 310 -14.86 3.86 13.72
C PRO A 310 -16.26 3.95 13.10
N PRO A 311 -17.09 4.92 13.51
CA PRO A 311 -18.41 5.08 12.94
C PRO A 311 -18.31 5.52 11.47
N LYS A 312 -19.22 5.02 10.62
CA LYS A 312 -19.40 5.48 9.24
C LYS A 312 -19.26 6.98 9.17
N LYS A 313 -18.20 7.46 8.53
CA LYS A 313 -18.07 8.89 8.25
C LYS A 313 -19.27 9.26 7.41
N VAL A 314 -20.17 10.06 7.96
CA VAL A 314 -21.11 10.82 7.13
C VAL A 314 -20.23 11.80 6.36
N ILE A 315 -19.92 11.45 5.11
CA ILE A 315 -19.16 12.29 4.20
C ILE A 315 -20.03 13.51 3.92
N LYS A 316 -19.92 14.55 4.75
CA LYS A 316 -20.52 15.84 4.46
C LYS A 316 -19.73 16.46 3.32
N ALA A 317 -20.39 16.70 2.21
CA ALA A 317 -19.84 17.51 1.13
C ALA A 317 -19.35 18.84 1.72
N SER A 318 -18.04 19.02 1.75
CA SER A 318 -17.39 20.28 2.10
C SER A 318 -16.26 20.51 1.13
N ALA A 319 -16.50 21.45 0.22
CA ALA A 319 -15.47 22.06 -0.58
C ALA A 319 -14.41 22.72 0.32
N ALA A 320 -13.16 22.66 -0.16
CA ALA A 320 -11.98 23.37 0.30
C ALA A 320 -11.29 22.87 1.60
N ALA A 321 -9.97 22.71 1.45
CA ALA A 321 -8.91 22.58 2.45
C ALA A 321 -8.60 21.18 2.99
N ALA A 322 -7.61 20.53 2.36
CA ALA A 322 -6.68 19.62 3.03
C ALA A 322 -5.25 19.88 2.54
N SER A 323 -4.74 21.09 2.76
CA SER A 323 -3.33 21.24 3.07
C SER A 323 -3.16 20.82 4.54
N SER A 324 -3.01 19.53 4.79
CA SER A 324 -2.52 19.08 6.10
C SER A 324 -1.01 19.34 6.13
N PRO A 325 -0.45 19.90 7.22
CA PRO A 325 0.97 20.15 7.29
C PRO A 325 1.71 18.82 7.26
N ALA A 326 2.88 18.82 6.61
CA ALA A 326 3.84 17.73 6.63
C ALA A 326 3.87 17.09 8.02
N GLY A 327 3.53 15.80 8.09
CA GLY A 327 3.80 15.02 9.29
C GLY A 327 5.27 15.18 9.61
N GLU A 328 5.58 15.75 10.77
CA GLU A 328 6.93 15.83 11.28
C GLU A 328 7.54 14.44 11.14
N SER A 329 8.59 14.36 10.31
CA SER A 329 9.46 13.20 10.30
C SER A 329 9.95 13.02 11.72
N VAL A 330 9.43 12.01 12.40
CA VAL A 330 9.93 11.64 13.72
C VAL A 330 11.41 11.31 13.51
N PRO A 331 12.35 12.09 14.08
CA PRO A 331 13.76 11.85 13.85
C PRO A 331 14.11 10.44 14.33
N LEU A 332 15.03 9.77 13.64
CA LEU A 332 15.51 8.40 13.95
C LEU A 332 15.81 8.16 15.45
N ASN A 333 16.03 9.23 16.22
CA ASN A 333 16.23 9.20 17.67
C ASN A 333 14.99 8.80 18.49
N ALA A 334 13.76 8.92 17.99
CA ALA A 334 12.57 8.51 18.75
C ALA A 334 12.33 6.99 18.73
N ILE A 335 12.82 6.30 17.69
CA ILE A 335 12.82 4.83 17.63
C ILE A 335 13.79 4.28 18.70
N ALA A 336 14.91 4.98 18.95
CA ALA A 336 15.83 4.65 20.03
C ALA A 336 15.29 4.98 21.43
N ALA A 337 14.50 6.05 21.58
CA ALA A 337 13.90 6.43 22.86
C ALA A 337 12.84 5.43 23.35
N ALA A 338 11.98 4.94 22.45
CA ALA A 338 11.01 3.88 22.78
C ALA A 338 11.69 2.55 23.15
N ALA A 339 12.86 2.25 22.57
CA ALA A 339 13.65 1.07 22.93
C ALA A 339 14.39 1.20 24.27
N ALA A 340 14.68 2.43 24.72
CA ALA A 340 15.34 2.71 26.00
C ALA A 340 14.37 2.64 27.19
N GLU A 341 13.14 3.13 27.04
CA GLU A 341 12.11 3.04 28.10
C GLU A 341 11.70 1.59 28.40
N ILE A 342 11.72 0.70 27.39
CA ILE A 342 11.44 -0.74 27.56
C ILE A 342 12.53 -1.43 28.39
N LYS A 343 13.81 -1.07 28.20
CA LYS A 343 14.92 -1.63 29.00
C LYS A 343 14.90 -1.15 30.45
N GLN A 344 14.34 0.02 30.73
CA GLN A 344 14.26 0.57 32.09
C GLN A 344 13.14 -0.08 32.90
N GLN A 345 12.04 -0.48 32.25
CA GLN A 345 10.94 -1.22 32.90
C GLN A 345 11.26 -2.71 33.12
N GLU A 346 12.11 -3.33 32.28
CA GLU A 346 12.57 -4.71 32.48
C GLU A 346 13.66 -4.86 33.56
N GLY A 347 14.32 -3.75 33.95
CA GLY A 347 15.32 -3.72 35.02
C GLY A 347 14.73 -3.70 36.44
N ASP A 348 13.59 -3.03 36.64
CA ASP A 348 12.97 -2.88 37.97
C ASP A 348 12.21 -4.13 38.45
N HIS A 349 11.87 -5.06 37.55
CA HIS A 349 11.22 -6.33 37.92
C HIS A 349 12.16 -7.47 38.30
N ARG A 350 13.48 -7.22 38.39
CA ARG A 350 14.47 -8.21 38.89
C ARG A 350 15.09 -7.86 40.25
N GLN A 351 14.58 -6.84 40.94
CA GLN A 351 14.95 -6.50 42.31
C GLN A 351 13.73 -6.23 43.20
N GLN A 352 12.78 -7.17 43.25
CA GLN A 352 11.91 -7.39 44.42
C GLN A 352 11.64 -8.88 44.59
#